data_AF-A0A914ZFC7-F1
#
_entry.id   AF-A0A914ZFC7-F1
#
_cell.length_a   1.000
_cell.length_b   1.000
_cell.length_c   1.000
_cell.angle_alpha   90.00
_cell.angle_beta   90.00
_cell.angle_gamma   90.00
#
_symmetry.space_group_name_H-M   'P 1'
#
loop_
_entity.id
_entity.type
_entity.pdbx_description
1 polymer ?
#
loop_
_entity_poly.entity_id
_entity_poly.type
_entity_poly.pdbx_seq_one_letter_code
_entity_poly.pdbx_strand_id
1 'polypeptide(L)'
;MDKAQNFTNVQGQLIEDYQYLRAYGPHAFGWMMSDLNKQGAAGNALRANAQDGEKIIAHAVKGLTGLMEDVHRFDISAFGEAPAL
;
A
#
# COMPACT_ATOMS: atom_id res chain seq x y z
N MET A 1 20.41 -10.51 -6.14
CA MET A 1 19.26 -10.07 -5.29
C MET A 1 19.83 -9.59 -3.98
N ASP A 2 20.70 -8.58 -4.02
CA ASP A 2 21.72 -8.43 -2.97
C ASP A 2 21.26 -7.50 -1.84
N LYS A 3 20.15 -6.79 -2.07
CA LYS A 3 19.48 -5.92 -1.10
C LYS A 3 18.31 -6.60 -0.39
N ALA A 4 17.97 -7.83 -0.77
CA ALA A 4 16.87 -8.58 -0.19
C ALA A 4 17.25 -9.08 1.20
N GLN A 5 16.49 -8.68 2.21
CA GLN A 5 16.70 -9.07 3.60
C GLN A 5 15.38 -9.07 4.37
N ASN A 6 15.41 -9.54 5.61
CA ASN A 6 14.27 -9.45 6.50
C ASN A 6 14.28 -8.11 7.26
N PHE A 7 13.37 -7.20 6.88
CA PHE A 7 13.22 -5.93 7.56
C PHE A 7 12.17 -6.06 8.66
N THR A 8 12.63 -6.23 9.90
CA THR A 8 11.76 -6.35 11.08
C THR A 8 10.85 -5.14 11.21
N ASN A 9 9.56 -5.36 11.44
CA ASN A 9 8.58 -4.30 11.59
C ASN A 9 8.19 -4.16 13.07
N VAL A 10 8.45 -2.99 13.65
CA VAL A 10 8.11 -2.66 15.05
C VAL A 10 6.61 -2.78 15.34
N GLN A 11 5.74 -2.73 14.32
CA GLN A 11 4.30 -2.99 14.45
C GLN A 11 3.97 -4.27 15.23
N GLY A 12 4.77 -5.33 15.09
CA GLY A 12 4.56 -6.57 15.84
C GLY A 12 4.59 -6.33 17.35
N GLN A 13 5.59 -5.58 17.82
CA GLN A 13 5.72 -5.19 19.23
C GLN A 13 4.59 -4.24 19.64
N LEU A 14 4.23 -3.28 18.77
CA LEU A 14 3.14 -2.34 19.07
C LEU A 14 1.78 -3.05 19.29
N ILE A 15 1.54 -4.16 18.60
CA ILE A 15 0.33 -4.97 18.78
C ILE A 15 0.33 -5.66 20.14
N GLU A 16 1.50 -6.13 20.60
CA GLU A 16 1.68 -6.83 21.88
C GLU A 16 1.60 -5.86 23.08
N ASP A 17 2.27 -4.71 22.97
CA ASP A 17 2.46 -3.79 24.09
C ASP A 17 1.33 -2.76 24.24
N TYR A 18 0.58 -2.47 23.16
CA TYR A 18 -0.40 -1.40 23.14
C TYR A 18 -1.78 -1.83 22.62
N GLN A 19 -2.81 -1.41 23.38
CA GLN A 19 -4.21 -1.64 23.03
C GLN A 19 -4.67 -0.82 21.82
N TYR A 20 -4.22 0.43 21.70
CA TYR A 20 -4.70 1.37 20.67
C TYR A 20 -3.61 1.98 19.80
N LEU A 21 -2.42 2.24 20.34
CA LEU A 21 -1.34 2.91 19.61
C LEU A 21 -0.60 1.95 18.70
N ARG A 22 -0.97 1.93 17.41
CA ARG A 22 -0.42 1.03 16.40
C ARG A 22 -0.09 1.80 15.12
N ALA A 23 0.89 1.32 14.35
CA ALA A 23 1.23 1.90 13.05
C ALA A 23 0.21 1.57 11.97
N TYR A 24 -0.45 0.41 12.07
CA TYR A 24 -1.57 0.03 11.20
C TYR A 24 -2.82 -0.29 12.01
N GLY A 25 -3.98 -0.14 11.35
CA GLY A 25 -5.29 -0.45 11.89
C GLY A 25 -6.20 0.78 12.01
N PRO A 26 -7.32 0.66 12.74
CA PRO A 26 -8.36 1.69 12.80
C PRO A 26 -7.93 2.98 13.51
N HIS A 27 -6.93 2.91 14.39
CA HIS A 27 -6.37 4.04 15.12
C HIS A 27 -4.88 4.23 14.78
N ALA A 28 -4.54 4.08 13.50
CA ALA A 28 -3.17 4.25 13.04
C ALA A 28 -2.67 5.68 13.33
N PHE A 29 -1.55 5.78 14.03
CA PHE A 29 -0.85 7.07 14.18
C PHE A 29 -0.01 7.38 12.93
N GLY A 30 0.38 8.65 12.77
CA GLY A 30 1.30 9.05 11.69
C GLY A 30 2.73 8.59 11.98
N TRP A 31 3.40 8.01 10.98
CA TRP A 31 4.76 7.49 11.09
C TRP A 31 5.52 7.64 9.76
N MET A 32 6.85 7.59 9.84
CA MET A 32 7.78 7.46 8.72
C MET A 32 8.35 6.05 8.66
N MET A 33 8.76 5.56 7.49
CA MET A 33 9.26 4.18 7.35
C MET A 33 10.41 3.84 8.32
N SER A 34 11.25 4.82 8.64
CA SER A 34 12.31 4.71 9.64
C SER A 34 11.82 4.39 11.05
N ASP A 35 10.60 4.78 11.40
CA ASP A 35 9.97 4.49 12.70
C ASP A 35 9.57 3.02 12.80
N LEU A 36 9.23 2.38 11.67
CA LEU A 36 8.89 0.96 11.60
C LEU A 36 10.12 0.07 11.47
N ASN A 37 11.13 0.52 10.75
CA ASN A 37 12.42 -0.12 10.59
C ASN A 37 13.48 0.90 10.17
N LYS A 38 14.62 0.93 10.87
CA LYS A 38 15.70 1.92 10.62
C LYS A 38 16.26 1.92 9.19
N GLN A 39 16.11 0.82 8.44
CA GLN A 39 16.58 0.73 7.06
C GLN A 39 15.56 1.27 6.03
N GLY A 40 14.38 1.73 6.49
CA GLY A 40 13.37 2.35 5.64
C GLY A 40 12.49 1.38 4.84
N ALA A 41 12.48 0.09 5.20
CA ALA A 41 11.63 -0.94 4.59
C ALA A 41 11.02 -1.83 5.68
N ALA A 42 9.88 -2.48 5.42
CA ALA A 42 9.24 -3.37 6.38
C ALA A 42 8.80 -4.68 5.70
N GLY A 43 9.04 -5.81 6.36
CA GLY A 43 8.69 -7.15 5.88
C GLY A 43 9.89 -7.99 5.42
N ASN A 44 9.64 -9.28 5.19
CA ASN A 44 10.67 -10.22 4.78
C ASN A 44 10.80 -10.33 3.26
N ALA A 45 11.86 -9.74 2.71
CA ALA A 45 12.13 -9.76 1.27
C ALA A 45 13.00 -10.94 0.80
N LEU A 46 13.46 -11.84 1.70
CA LEU A 46 14.39 -12.93 1.35
C LEU A 46 13.84 -13.92 0.32
N ARG A 47 12.51 -13.98 0.15
CA ARG A 47 11.83 -14.87 -0.80
C ARG A 47 11.46 -14.19 -2.12
N ALA A 48 11.80 -12.92 -2.30
CA ALA A 48 11.47 -12.19 -3.51
C ALA A 48 12.12 -12.84 -4.75
N ASN A 49 11.37 -12.92 -5.85
CA ASN A 49 11.82 -13.47 -7.12
C ASN A 49 11.12 -12.75 -8.29
N ALA A 50 11.69 -12.89 -9.49
CA ALA A 50 11.21 -12.17 -10.68
C ALA A 50 9.82 -12.65 -11.13
N GLN A 51 9.54 -13.94 -11.02
CA GLN A 51 8.30 -14.55 -11.48
C GLN A 51 7.08 -14.06 -10.67
N ASP A 52 7.24 -13.91 -9.36
CA ASP A 52 6.19 -13.33 -8.52
C ASP A 52 6.02 -11.83 -8.77
N GLY A 53 7.13 -11.11 -9.00
CA GLY A 53 7.10 -9.70 -9.38
C GLY A 53 6.34 -9.46 -10.70
N GLU A 54 6.57 -10.30 -11.70
CA GLU A 54 5.86 -10.25 -12.98
C GLU A 54 4.35 -10.41 -12.80
N LYS A 55 3.93 -11.41 -12.00
CA LYS A 55 2.50 -11.63 -11.69
C LYS A 55 1.86 -10.42 -11.01
N ILE A 56 2.56 -9.83 -10.04
CA ILE A 56 2.08 -8.64 -9.30
C ILE A 56 1.88 -7.47 -10.26
N ILE A 57 2.88 -7.17 -11.10
CA ILE A 57 2.82 -6.07 -12.05
C ILE A 57 1.73 -6.30 -13.09
N ALA A 58 1.64 -7.51 -13.66
CA ALA A 58 0.60 -7.85 -14.64
C ALA A 58 -0.81 -7.64 -14.07
N HIS A 59 -1.04 -8.07 -12.82
CA HIS A 59 -2.31 -7.85 -12.14
C HIS A 59 -2.62 -6.36 -11.93
N ALA A 60 -1.65 -5.59 -11.41
CA ALA A 60 -1.81 -4.17 -11.15
C ALA A 60 -2.07 -3.37 -12.43
N VAL A 61 -1.31 -3.63 -13.50
CA VAL A 61 -1.47 -2.96 -14.81
C VAL A 61 -2.84 -3.26 -15.39
N LYS A 62 -3.30 -4.52 -15.35
CA LYS A 62 -4.64 -4.89 -15.83
C LYS A 62 -5.74 -4.10 -15.10
N GLY A 63 -5.66 -4.01 -13.77
CA GLY A 63 -6.62 -3.26 -12.97
C GLY A 63 -6.59 -1.76 -13.27
N LEU A 64 -5.38 -1.19 -13.38
CA LEU A 64 -5.19 0.22 -13.70
C LEU A 64 -5.74 0.58 -15.08
N THR A 65 -5.45 -0.23 -16.11
CA THR A 65 -5.99 0.02 -17.46
C THR A 65 -7.51 -0.04 -17.46
N GLY A 66 -8.12 -1.02 -16.78
CA GLY A 66 -9.58 -1.09 -16.65
C GLY A 66 -10.17 0.15 -15.96
N LEU A 67 -9.54 0.65 -14.89
CA LEU A 67 -9.95 1.90 -14.26
C LEU A 67 -9.86 3.10 -15.22
N MET A 68 -8.80 3.18 -16.03
CA MET A 68 -8.64 4.27 -17.00
C MET A 68 -9.70 4.20 -18.11
N GLU A 69 -10.09 3.01 -18.53
CA GLU A 69 -11.21 2.81 -19.47
C GLU A 69 -12.55 3.28 -18.85
N ASP A 70 -12.82 2.93 -17.60
CA ASP A 70 -13.99 3.42 -16.87
C ASP A 70 -13.97 4.95 -16.76
N VAL A 71 -12.85 5.55 -16.33
CA VAL A 71 -12.69 7.02 -16.25
C VAL A 71 -12.91 7.68 -17.61
N HIS A 72 -12.37 7.10 -18.69
CA HIS A 72 -12.54 7.63 -20.04
C HIS A 72 -14.00 7.61 -20.51
N ARG A 73 -14.76 6.58 -20.10
CA ARG A 73 -16.16 6.39 -20.49
C ARG A 73 -17.16 7.03 -19.54
N PHE A 74 -16.71 7.39 -18.33
CA PHE A 74 -17.58 7.93 -17.29
C PHE A 74 -17.97 9.38 -17.60
N ASP A 75 -19.27 9.60 -17.81
CA ASP A 75 -19.82 10.94 -18.01
C ASP A 75 -20.24 11.56 -16.67
N ILE A 76 -19.54 12.62 -16.26
CA ILE A 76 -19.81 13.35 -15.02
C ILE A 76 -21.20 14.01 -15.01
N SER A 77 -21.80 14.25 -16.19
CA SER A 77 -23.15 14.80 -16.30
C SER A 77 -24.23 13.86 -15.74
N ALA A 78 -23.90 12.57 -15.56
CA ALA A 78 -24.77 11.61 -14.88
C ALA A 78 -25.13 12.02 -13.44
N PHE A 79 -24.37 12.93 -12.84
CA PHE A 79 -24.66 13.46 -11.50
C PHE A 79 -25.54 14.74 -11.50
N GLY A 80 -26.01 15.19 -12.66
CA GLY A 80 -26.78 16.43 -12.81
C GLY A 80 -25.92 17.68 -12.90
N GLU A 81 -26.55 18.87 -12.90
CA GLU A 81 -25.82 20.14 -12.87
C GLU A 81 -25.05 20.30 -11.55
N ALA A 82 -23.77 20.68 -11.66
CA ALA A 82 -22.99 21.11 -10.52
C ALA A 82 -23.71 22.29 -9.83
N PRO A 83 -23.77 22.34 -8.49
CA PRO A 83 -24.35 23.49 -7.81
C PRO A 83 -23.66 24.77 -8.29
N ALA A 84 -24.45 25.77 -8.69
CA ALA A 84 -23.94 27.09 -9.03
C ALA A 84 -23.21 27.64 -7.80
N LEU A 85 -21.91 27.92 -7.97
CA LEU A 85 -21.12 28.69 -7.00
C LEU A 85 -21.54 30.16 -6.99
#